data_AF-A0A2D8JB18-F1
#
_entry.id   AF-A0A2D8JB18-F1
#
_cell.length_a   1.000
_cell.length_b   1.000
_cell.length_c   1.000
_cell.angle_alpha   90.00
_cell.angle_beta   90.00
_cell.angle_gamma   90.00
#
_symmetry.space_group_name_H-M   'P 1'
#
loop_
_entity.id
_entity.type
_entity.pdbx_description
1 polymer ?
#
loop_
_entity_poly.entity_id
_entity_poly.type
_entity_poly.pdbx_seq_one_letter_code
_entity_poly.pdbx_strand_id
1 'polypeptide(L)'
;MNLSTSSIKSTIISFGLLLGAISVIFQLMLYFLDMHYKNDSTAGIVSLIIMTGIIFYSLTQFRKSNEGFISLSDALKIGMGTSLVSALIGIVY
;
A
#
# COMPACT_ATOMS: atom_id res chain seq x y z
N MET A 1 5.97 27.88 -5.55
CA MET A 1 7.00 26.94 -5.04
C MET A 1 6.33 26.02 -4.03
N ASN A 2 5.90 24.80 -4.42
CA ASN A 2 5.13 23.86 -3.58
C ASN A 2 5.29 22.38 -4.02
N LEU A 3 6.46 22.04 -4.58
CA LEU A 3 6.65 20.78 -5.34
C LEU A 3 6.84 19.53 -4.44
N SER A 4 7.38 19.67 -3.24
CA SER A 4 7.70 18.51 -2.38
C SER A 4 6.46 17.89 -1.71
N THR A 5 5.54 18.70 -1.16
CA THR A 5 4.33 18.19 -0.48
C THR A 5 3.28 17.66 -1.46
N SER A 6 3.20 18.25 -2.66
CA SER A 6 2.30 17.77 -3.72
C SER A 6 2.67 16.36 -4.18
N SER A 7 3.97 16.08 -4.33
CA SER A 7 4.45 14.74 -4.66
C SER A 7 4.13 13.72 -3.56
N ILE A 8 4.31 14.06 -2.29
CA ILE A 8 4.02 13.15 -1.15
C ILE A 8 2.54 12.72 -1.16
N LYS A 9 1.62 13.69 -1.24
CA LYS A 9 0.17 13.41 -1.23
C LYS A 9 -0.25 12.56 -2.43
N SER A 10 0.25 12.89 -3.63
CA SER A 10 -0.03 12.14 -4.85
C SER A 10 0.46 10.69 -4.78
N THR A 11 1.68 10.50 -4.27
CA THR A 11 2.25 9.16 -3.99
C THR A 11 1.37 8.38 -3.02
N ILE A 12 1.00 8.97 -1.88
CA ILE A 12 0.15 8.33 -0.86
C ILE A 12 -1.18 7.86 -1.46
N ILE A 13 -1.87 8.74 -2.20
CA ILE A 13 -3.18 8.41 -2.77
C ILE A 13 -3.05 7.32 -3.84
N SER A 14 -2.09 7.46 -4.76
CA SER A 14 -1.92 6.51 -5.88
C SER A 14 -1.53 5.12 -5.38
N PHE A 15 -0.55 5.04 -4.47
CA PHE A 15 -0.12 3.76 -3.92
C PHE A 15 -1.12 3.19 -2.91
N GLY A 16 -1.85 4.04 -2.18
CA GLY A 16 -2.89 3.60 -1.26
C GLY A 16 -4.08 2.99 -2.00
N LEU A 17 -4.51 3.62 -3.10
CA LEU A 17 -5.49 3.07 -4.03
C LEU A 17 -5.01 1.76 -4.66
N LEU A 18 -3.76 1.72 -5.11
CA LEU A 18 -3.18 0.50 -5.70
C LEU A 18 -3.16 -0.65 -4.67
N LEU A 19 -2.70 -0.39 -3.46
CA LEU A 19 -2.64 -1.38 -2.39
C LEU A 19 -4.04 -1.84 -1.97
N GLY A 20 -4.98 -0.90 -1.80
CA GLY A 20 -6.37 -1.21 -1.49
C GLY A 20 -7.04 -2.05 -2.58
N ALA A 21 -6.88 -1.66 -3.85
CA ALA A 21 -7.44 -2.41 -4.98
C ALA A 21 -6.87 -3.83 -5.07
N ILE A 22 -5.55 -4.00 -4.93
CA ILE A 22 -4.91 -5.33 -4.92
C ILE A 22 -5.39 -6.15 -3.73
N SER A 23 -5.55 -5.52 -2.55
CA SER A 23 -6.07 -6.19 -1.36
C SER A 23 -7.50 -6.70 -1.58
N VAL A 24 -8.39 -5.88 -2.15
CA VAL A 24 -9.76 -6.29 -2.48
C VAL A 24 -9.77 -7.43 -3.50
N ILE A 25 -8.97 -7.34 -4.57
CA ILE A 25 -8.87 -8.40 -5.58
C ILE A 25 -8.37 -9.71 -4.95
N PHE A 26 -7.38 -9.63 -4.05
CA PHE A 26 -6.84 -10.79 -3.35
C PHE A 26 -7.90 -11.43 -2.44
N GLN A 27 -8.68 -10.62 -1.72
CA GLN A 27 -9.81 -11.11 -0.93
C GLN A 27 -10.89 -11.76 -1.80
N LEU A 28 -11.24 -11.16 -2.93
CA LEU A 28 -12.18 -11.74 -3.91
C LEU A 28 -11.67 -13.10 -4.42
N MET A 29 -10.36 -13.20 -4.70
CA MET A 29 -9.72 -14.43 -5.14
C MET A 29 -9.81 -15.53 -4.07
N LEU A 30 -9.51 -15.19 -2.80
CA LEU A 30 -9.65 -16.13 -1.69
C LEU A 30 -11.09 -16.60 -1.49
N TYR A 31 -12.07 -15.71 -1.71
CA TYR A 31 -13.48 -16.02 -1.67
C TYR A 31 -13.88 -17.04 -2.76
N PHE A 32 -13.49 -16.81 -4.02
CA PHE A 32 -13.78 -17.76 -5.11
C PHE A 32 -13.06 -19.10 -4.97
N LEU A 33 -11.92 -19.13 -4.30
CA LEU A 33 -11.13 -20.35 -4.12
C LEU A 33 -11.62 -21.19 -2.93
N ASP A 34 -12.72 -20.81 -2.29
CA ASP A 34 -13.25 -21.40 -1.04
C ASP A 34 -12.20 -21.54 0.06
N MET A 35 -11.09 -20.78 -0.04
CA MET A 35 -10.00 -20.79 0.93
C MET A 35 -10.31 -19.95 2.18
N HIS A 36 -11.52 -19.41 2.27
CA HIS A 36 -12.00 -18.69 3.44
C HIS A 36 -12.18 -19.59 4.69
N TYR A 37 -12.34 -20.92 4.51
CA TYR A 37 -12.62 -21.87 5.60
C TYR A 37 -11.41 -22.61 6.17
N LYS A 38 -10.31 -22.69 5.40
CA LYS A 38 -9.05 -23.15 5.97
C LYS A 38 -8.42 -21.92 6.59
N ASN A 39 -8.29 -21.91 7.92
CA ASN A 39 -7.52 -20.91 8.68
C ASN A 39 -6.03 -21.03 8.32
N ASP A 40 -5.73 -20.88 7.04
CA ASP A 40 -4.43 -21.10 6.46
C ASP A 40 -3.70 -19.77 6.62
N SER A 41 -2.84 -19.70 7.64
CA SER A 41 -1.97 -18.56 7.90
C SER A 41 -1.24 -18.07 6.64
N THR A 42 -1.13 -18.91 5.61
CA THR A 42 -0.66 -18.58 4.26
C THR A 42 -1.34 -17.36 3.67
N ALA A 43 -2.68 -17.22 3.76
CA ALA A 43 -3.38 -16.05 3.22
C ALA A 43 -2.95 -14.75 3.91
N GLY A 44 -2.77 -14.80 5.23
CA GLY A 44 -2.24 -13.68 6.01
C GLY A 44 -0.79 -13.34 5.66
N ILE A 45 0.06 -14.36 5.47
CA ILE A 45 1.46 -14.17 5.04
C ILE A 45 1.52 -13.50 3.67
N VAL A 46 0.70 -13.95 2.70
CA VAL A 46 0.66 -13.36 1.36
C VAL A 46 0.19 -11.90 1.43
N SER A 47 -0.84 -11.60 2.21
CA SER A 47 -1.31 -10.22 2.44
C SER A 47 -0.20 -9.33 3.02
N LEU A 48 0.57 -9.85 3.98
CA LEU A 48 1.70 -9.13 4.59
C LEU A 48 2.82 -8.86 3.57
N ILE A 49 3.12 -9.83 2.70
CA ILE A 49 4.09 -9.67 1.60
C ILE A 49 3.63 -8.61 0.61
N ILE A 50 2.34 -8.63 0.22
CA ILE A 50 1.77 -7.61 -0.68
C ILE A 50 1.89 -6.23 -0.04
N MET A 51 1.45 -6.07 1.20
CA MET A 51 1.52 -4.80 1.92
C MET A 51 2.95 -4.26 1.99
N THR A 52 3.88 -5.11 2.45
CA THR A 52 5.29 -4.73 2.56
C THR A 52 5.87 -4.39 1.20
N GLY A 53 5.62 -5.21 0.18
CA GLY A 53 6.10 -5.01 -1.18
C GLY A 53 5.66 -3.67 -1.78
N ILE A 54 4.38 -3.31 -1.61
CA ILE A 54 3.87 -2.03 -2.14
C ILE A 54 4.41 -0.84 -1.34
N ILE A 55 4.53 -0.94 -0.01
CA ILE A 55 5.13 0.14 0.79
C ILE A 55 6.58 0.38 0.35
N PHE A 56 7.40 -0.67 0.22
CA PHE A 56 8.78 -0.55 -0.29
C PHE A 56 8.84 0.03 -1.70
N TYR A 57 7.92 -0.38 -2.57
CA TYR A 57 7.83 0.16 -3.92
C TYR A 57 7.45 1.65 -3.92
N SER A 58 6.50 2.06 -3.10
CA SER A 58 6.08 3.46 -2.94
C SER A 58 7.24 4.37 -2.49
N LEU A 59 8.05 3.89 -1.54
CA LEU A 59 9.22 4.57 -1.01
C LEU A 59 10.30 4.72 -2.10
N THR A 60 10.55 3.65 -2.85
CA THR A 60 11.52 3.64 -3.95
C THR A 60 11.11 4.60 -5.07
N GLN A 61 9.82 4.61 -5.42
CA GLN A 61 9.28 5.51 -6.44
C GLN A 61 9.35 6.98 -6.02
N PHE A 62 9.02 7.26 -4.75
CA PHE A 62 9.15 8.60 -4.20
C PHE A 62 10.60 9.08 -4.16
N ARG A 63 11.53 8.19 -3.78
CA ARG A 63 12.97 8.46 -3.78
C ARG A 63 13.49 8.77 -5.19
N LYS A 64 13.04 8.02 -6.21
CA LYS A 64 13.37 8.31 -7.62
C LYS A 64 12.84 9.67 -8.07
N SER A 65 11.68 10.07 -7.57
CA SER A 65 11.06 11.36 -7.92
C SER A 65 11.65 12.56 -7.16
N ASN A 66 12.42 12.32 -6.08
CA ASN A 66 13.11 13.34 -5.28
C ASN A 66 14.65 13.19 -5.36
N GLU A 67 15.19 13.15 -6.58
CA GLU A 67 16.65 13.20 -6.82
C GLU A 67 17.46 12.12 -6.08
N GLY A 68 16.83 11.01 -5.71
CA GLY A 68 17.48 9.89 -5.00
C GLY A 68 17.45 9.99 -3.48
N PHE A 69 16.86 11.04 -2.90
CA PHE A 69 16.80 11.29 -1.46
C PHE A 69 15.38 11.15 -0.90
N ILE A 70 15.31 10.70 0.34
CA ILE A 70 14.07 10.65 1.12
C ILE A 70 14.41 10.92 2.58
N SER A 71 13.69 11.86 3.21
CA SER A 71 13.83 12.09 4.65
C SER A 71 13.08 10.99 5.42
N LEU A 72 13.54 10.65 6.62
CA LEU A 72 12.85 9.65 7.46
C LEU A 72 11.41 10.06 7.76
N SER A 73 11.17 11.36 7.99
CA SER A 73 9.83 11.90 8.22
C SER A 73 8.92 11.74 6.99
N ASP A 74 9.44 11.94 5.78
CA ASP A 74 8.65 11.76 4.56
C ASP A 74 8.39 10.28 4.26
N ALA A 75 9.39 9.42 4.49
CA ALA A 75 9.22 7.97 4.41
C ALA A 75 8.10 7.48 5.34
N LEU A 76 8.07 7.96 6.58
CA LEU A 76 7.01 7.65 7.54
C LEU A 76 5.64 8.18 7.08
N LYS A 77 5.56 9.43 6.61
CA LYS A 77 4.30 10.00 6.09
C LYS A 77 3.77 9.21 4.89
N ILE A 78 4.65 8.78 3.99
CA ILE A 78 4.27 8.00 2.82
C ILE A 78 3.80 6.62 3.24
N GLY A 79 4.60 5.90 4.04
CA GLY A 79 4.22 4.56 4.52
C GLY A 79 2.90 4.58 5.29
N MET A 80 2.79 5.41 6.32
CA MET A 80 1.57 5.51 7.13
C MET A 80 0.38 6.01 6.32
N GLY A 81 0.56 7.03 5.47
CA GLY A 81 -0.51 7.57 4.64
C GLY A 81 -1.04 6.53 3.64
N THR A 82 -0.15 5.78 3.00
CA THR A 82 -0.50 4.73 2.04
C THR A 82 -1.29 3.61 2.72
N SER A 83 -0.83 3.15 3.89
CA SER A 83 -1.51 2.14 4.71
C SER A 83 -2.88 2.60 5.20
N LEU A 84 -3.02 3.88 5.57
CA LEU A 84 -4.29 4.45 6.00
C LEU A 84 -5.30 4.45 4.86
N VAL A 85 -4.90 4.89 3.66
CA VAL A 85 -5.76 4.91 2.47
C VAL A 85 -6.17 3.49 2.08
N SER A 86 -5.24 2.52 2.09
CA SER A 86 -5.58 1.13 1.79
C SER A 86 -6.52 0.53 2.84
N ALA A 87 -6.34 0.85 4.12
CA ALA A 87 -7.20 0.38 5.19
C ALA A 87 -8.64 0.91 5.03
N LEU A 88 -8.81 2.18 4.64
CA LEU A 88 -10.13 2.74 4.35
C LEU A 88 -10.83 1.96 3.23
N ILE A 89 -10.12 1.60 2.15
CA ILE A 89 -10.67 0.80 1.06
C ILE A 89 -11.08 -0.59 1.57
N GLY A 90 -10.26 -1.20 2.41
CA GLY A 90 -10.55 -2.51 3.01
C GLY A 90 -11.68 -2.50 4.06
N ILE A 91 -12.12 -1.34 4.55
CA ILE A 91 -13.31 -1.22 5.43
C ILE A 91 -14.60 -1.08 4.60
N VAL A 92 -14.50 -0.44 3.43
CA VAL A 92 -15.65 -0.24 2.51
C VAL A 92 -16.04 -1.54 1.83
N TYR A 93 -15.08 -2.45 1.62
CA TYR A 93 -15.27 -3.81 1.13
C TYR A 93 -15.50 -4.78 2.28
#